data_AF-A0A7C3U158-F1
#
_entry.id   AF-A0A7C3U158-F1
#
_cell.length_a   1.000
_cell.length_b   1.000
_cell.length_c   1.000
_cell.angle_alpha   90.00
_cell.angle_beta   90.00
_cell.angle_gamma   90.00
#
_symmetry.space_group_name_H-M   'P 1'
#
loop_
_entity.id
_entity.type
_entity.pdbx_description
1 polymer ?
#
loop_
_entity_poly.entity_id
_entity_poly.type
_entity_poly.pdbx_seq_one_letter_code
_entity_poly.pdbx_strand_id
1 'polypeptide(L)'
;MRMPRDEFVNAERWLRENLLARVLLERSHLNEKTLKALLLHSWSKGATFEEISKRLRMGQPGAWKKWKRGRDLLMRSFYTIELAIYAGILDVETAEFIIDDLLDYVSLARGEGNVNEIRDRIERRMVQLAQRTFSKRT
;
A
#
# COMPACT_ATOMS: atom_id res chain seq x y z
N MET A 1 -7.77 -17.49 -8.74
CA MET A 1 -6.90 -18.50 -8.09
C MET A 1 -7.44 -18.77 -6.69
N ARG A 2 -7.80 -20.02 -6.35
CA ARG A 2 -8.12 -20.42 -4.95
C ARG A 2 -6.77 -20.69 -4.27
N MET A 3 -6.36 -19.84 -3.34
CA MET A 3 -5.05 -19.98 -2.68
C MET A 3 -5.14 -20.69 -1.31
N PRO A 4 -4.08 -21.41 -0.90
CA PRO A 4 -4.06 -22.32 0.25
C PRO A 4 -3.91 -21.57 1.59
N ARG A 5 -4.28 -22.24 2.69
CA ARG A 5 -4.40 -21.71 4.07
C ARG A 5 -3.11 -21.14 4.71
N ASP A 6 -2.01 -20.96 3.96
CA ASP A 6 -0.67 -20.54 4.44
C ASP A 6 -0.43 -19.02 4.44
N GLU A 7 -1.40 -18.21 4.03
CA GLU A 7 -1.25 -16.76 3.82
C GLU A 7 -0.93 -15.93 5.09
N PHE A 8 -1.11 -16.50 6.28
CA PHE A 8 -0.89 -15.79 7.55
C PHE A 8 0.60 -15.64 7.93
N VAL A 9 1.46 -16.60 7.54
CA VAL A 9 2.92 -16.49 7.69
C VAL A 9 3.49 -15.49 6.66
N ASN A 10 2.72 -15.19 5.60
CA ASN A 10 3.17 -14.31 4.54
C ASN A 10 3.17 -12.83 4.93
N ALA A 11 2.21 -12.27 5.68
CA ALA A 11 2.16 -10.81 5.86
C ALA A 11 3.39 -10.22 6.59
N GLU A 12 3.83 -10.84 7.70
CA GLU A 12 5.02 -10.37 8.43
C GLU A 12 6.31 -10.65 7.68
N ARG A 13 6.43 -11.83 7.07
CA ARG A 13 7.60 -12.21 6.27
C ARG A 13 7.72 -11.32 5.03
N TRP A 14 6.63 -11.13 4.31
CA TRP A 14 6.54 -10.26 3.14
C TRP A 14 6.95 -8.83 3.48
N LEU A 15 6.45 -8.25 4.58
CA LEU A 15 6.85 -6.89 4.95
C LEU A 15 8.34 -6.79 5.30
N ARG A 16 8.94 -7.85 5.86
CA ARG A 16 10.39 -7.88 6.14
C ARG A 16 11.23 -8.01 4.88
N GLU A 17 10.81 -8.85 3.93
CA GLU A 17 11.56 -9.22 2.73
C GLU A 17 11.32 -8.26 1.55
N ASN A 18 10.20 -7.56 1.52
CA ASN A 18 9.83 -6.65 0.43
C ASN A 18 10.32 -5.22 0.72
N LEU A 19 11.47 -4.86 0.16
CA LEU A 19 12.09 -3.53 0.33
C LEU A 19 11.16 -2.40 -0.12
N LEU A 20 10.49 -2.53 -1.26
CA LEU A 20 9.53 -1.55 -1.76
C LEU A 20 8.40 -1.31 -0.75
N ALA A 21 7.83 -2.38 -0.18
CA ALA A 21 6.78 -2.27 0.82
C ALA A 21 7.24 -1.53 2.09
N ARG A 22 8.50 -1.72 2.50
CA ARG A 22 9.08 -1.00 3.65
C ARG A 22 9.25 0.48 3.37
N VAL A 23 9.84 0.82 2.23
CA VAL A 23 10.01 2.22 1.81
C VAL A 23 8.67 2.94 1.72
N LEU A 24 7.67 2.29 1.10
CA LEU A 24 6.32 2.84 1.02
C LEU A 24 5.68 3.00 2.41
N LEU A 25 5.83 2.02 3.29
CA LEU A 25 5.31 2.12 4.66
C LEU A 25 5.92 3.30 5.41
N GLU A 26 7.25 3.46 5.35
CA GLU A 26 7.99 4.56 6.00
C GLU A 26 7.57 5.95 5.51
N ARG A 27 7.17 6.06 4.23
CA ARG A 27 6.71 7.32 3.62
C ARG A 27 5.21 7.54 3.74
N SER A 28 4.45 6.52 4.15
CA SER A 28 2.99 6.58 4.26
C SER A 28 2.52 7.10 5.63
N HIS A 29 1.22 7.37 5.74
CA HIS A 29 0.57 7.65 7.03
C HIS A 29 0.19 6.37 7.81
N LEU A 30 0.55 5.18 7.32
CA LEU A 30 0.29 3.90 7.99
C LEU A 30 1.44 3.54 8.93
N ASN A 31 1.12 2.85 10.03
CA ASN A 31 2.12 2.14 10.84
C ASN A 31 2.04 0.64 10.55
N GLU A 32 3.10 -0.08 10.89
CA GLU A 32 3.22 -1.53 10.66
C GLU A 32 2.02 -2.32 11.19
N LYS A 33 1.56 -2.07 12.42
CA LYS A 33 0.40 -2.79 12.99
C LYS A 33 -0.88 -2.51 12.22
N THR A 34 -1.08 -1.27 11.74
CA THR A 34 -2.22 -0.92 10.89
C THR A 34 -2.14 -1.63 9.54
N LEU A 35 -0.98 -1.62 8.89
CA LEU A 35 -0.78 -2.32 7.62
C LEU A 35 -1.01 -3.83 7.77
N LYS A 36 -0.43 -4.47 8.79
CA LYS A 36 -0.65 -5.89 9.06
C LYS A 36 -2.13 -6.24 9.27
N ALA A 37 -2.88 -5.39 10.00
CA ALA A 37 -4.32 -5.61 10.17
C ALA A 37 -5.09 -5.54 8.83
N LEU A 38 -4.71 -4.63 7.93
CA LEU A 38 -5.27 -4.55 6.59
C LEU A 38 -4.92 -5.79 5.75
N LEU A 39 -3.64 -6.18 5.72
CA LEU A 39 -3.18 -7.34 4.95
C LEU A 39 -3.84 -8.64 5.43
N LEU A 40 -3.89 -8.86 6.73
CA LEU A 40 -4.54 -10.04 7.31
C LEU A 40 -6.03 -10.12 6.97
N HIS A 41 -6.74 -8.99 6.95
CA HIS A 41 -8.14 -8.98 6.57
C HIS A 41 -8.35 -9.13 5.06
N SER A 42 -7.48 -8.54 4.24
CA SER A 42 -7.65 -8.50 2.78
C SER A 42 -7.17 -9.78 2.08
N TRP A 43 -6.11 -10.40 2.57
CA TRP A 43 -5.57 -11.62 1.98
C TRP A 43 -6.34 -12.84 2.46
N SER A 44 -6.63 -12.91 3.77
CA SER A 44 -7.30 -14.07 4.34
C SER A 44 -8.82 -14.00 4.15
N LYS A 45 -9.32 -14.83 3.23
CA LYS A 45 -10.75 -14.90 2.93
C LYS A 45 -11.58 -15.23 4.19
N GLY A 46 -12.34 -14.25 4.67
CA GLY A 46 -13.24 -14.40 5.81
C GLY A 46 -12.57 -14.35 7.19
N ALA A 47 -11.32 -13.88 7.29
CA ALA A 47 -10.65 -13.76 8.57
C ALA A 47 -11.44 -12.85 9.54
N THR A 48 -11.66 -13.36 10.74
CA THR A 48 -12.37 -12.65 11.80
C THR A 48 -11.41 -11.73 12.56
N PHE A 49 -11.96 -10.68 13.19
CA PHE A 49 -11.14 -9.80 14.04
C PHE A 49 -10.59 -10.50 15.28
N GLU A 50 -11.18 -11.62 15.70
CA GLU A 50 -10.64 -12.45 16.78
C GLU A 50 -9.34 -13.16 16.35
N GLU A 51 -9.31 -13.74 15.14
CA GLU A 51 -8.12 -14.35 14.58
C GLU A 51 -7.01 -13.32 14.34
N ILE A 52 -7.37 -12.16 13.76
CA ILE A 52 -6.45 -11.04 13.55
C ILE A 52 -5.87 -10.56 14.89
N SER A 53 -6.70 -10.46 15.94
CA SER A 53 -6.24 -9.96 17.24
C SER A 53 -5.28 -10.92 17.93
N LYS A 54 -5.52 -12.23 17.83
CA LYS A 54 -4.59 -13.27 18.32
C LYS A 54 -3.22 -13.14 17.66
N ARG A 55 -3.19 -12.93 16.33
CA ARG A 55 -1.93 -12.77 15.57
C ARG A 55 -1.18 -11.49 15.92
N LEU A 56 -1.90 -10.38 16.03
CA LEU A 56 -1.30 -9.09 16.36
C LEU A 56 -1.04 -8.91 17.87
N ARG A 57 -1.31 -9.95 18.68
CA ARG A 57 -1.16 -9.96 20.15
C ARG A 57 -1.82 -8.73 20.79
N MET A 58 -3.08 -8.52 20.44
CA MET A 58 -3.91 -7.41 20.96
C MET A 58 -5.34 -7.87 21.20
N GLY A 59 -6.16 -7.02 21.83
CA GLY A 59 -7.60 -7.28 21.96
C GLY A 59 -8.34 -7.16 20.62
N GLN A 60 -9.44 -7.91 20.47
CA GLN A 60 -10.31 -7.88 19.29
C GLN A 60 -10.79 -6.47 18.91
N PRO A 61 -11.22 -5.60 19.86
CA PRO A 61 -11.56 -4.21 19.52
C PRO A 61 -10.36 -3.43 18.96
N GLY A 62 -9.14 -3.75 19.41
CA GLY A 62 -7.91 -3.14 18.91
C GLY A 62 -7.63 -3.52 17.45
N ALA A 63 -7.81 -4.79 17.09
CA ALA A 63 -7.66 -5.26 15.71
C ALA A 63 -8.66 -4.57 14.77
N TRP A 64 -9.94 -4.51 15.15
CA TRP A 64 -10.96 -3.79 14.39
C TRP A 64 -10.64 -2.31 14.23
N LYS A 65 -10.26 -1.62 15.32
CA LYS A 65 -9.88 -0.19 15.28
C LYS A 65 -8.70 0.05 14.35
N LYS A 66 -7.68 -0.83 14.36
CA LYS A 66 -6.51 -0.72 13.47
C LYS A 66 -6.91 -0.90 12.01
N TRP A 67 -7.68 -1.93 11.69
CA TRP A 67 -8.18 -2.15 10.35
C TRP A 67 -9.04 -0.97 9.85
N LYS A 68 -10.00 -0.52 10.66
CA LYS A 68 -10.88 0.61 10.32
C LYS A 68 -10.07 1.88 10.06
N ARG A 69 -9.18 2.24 10.98
CA ARG A 69 -8.29 3.40 10.82
C ARG A 69 -7.43 3.29 9.55
N GLY A 70 -6.95 2.09 9.23
CA GLY A 70 -6.22 1.84 7.99
C GLY A 70 -7.05 2.13 6.75
N ARG A 71 -8.29 1.63 6.68
CA ARG A 71 -9.20 1.91 5.57
C ARG A 71 -9.54 3.40 5.46
N ASP A 72 -9.82 4.05 6.58
CA ASP A 72 -10.13 5.48 6.61
C ASP A 72 -8.94 6.32 6.11
N LEU A 73 -7.70 5.93 6.44
CA LEU A 73 -6.49 6.57 5.93
C LEU A 73 -6.34 6.39 4.43
N LEU A 74 -6.58 5.19 3.88
CA LEU A 74 -6.52 4.96 2.43
C LEU A 74 -7.50 5.86 1.67
N MET A 75 -8.75 5.94 2.14
CA MET A 75 -9.76 6.80 1.53
C MET A 75 -9.41 8.29 1.62
N ARG A 76 -8.90 8.75 2.77
CA ARG A 76 -8.46 10.13 2.94
C ARG A 76 -7.27 10.48 2.05
N SER A 77 -6.31 9.57 1.91
CA SER A 77 -5.18 9.78 1.00
C SER A 77 -5.65 9.89 -0.45
N PHE A 78 -6.58 9.03 -0.87
CA PHE A 78 -7.18 9.10 -2.21
C PHE A 78 -7.85 10.47 -2.45
N TYR A 79 -8.76 10.89 -1.57
CA TYR A 79 -9.42 12.20 -1.72
C TYR A 79 -8.45 13.38 -1.63
N THR A 80 -7.38 13.27 -0.85
CA THR A 80 -6.32 14.30 -0.79
C THR A 80 -5.62 14.43 -2.14
N ILE A 81 -5.27 13.32 -2.78
CA ILE A 81 -4.63 13.32 -4.10
C ILE A 81 -5.58 13.90 -5.15
N GLU A 82 -6.84 13.45 -5.19
CA GLU A 82 -7.83 13.98 -6.13
C GLU A 82 -8.05 15.48 -5.96
N LEU A 83 -8.20 15.95 -4.72
CA LEU A 83 -8.34 17.38 -4.44
C LEU A 83 -7.11 18.17 -4.89
N ALA A 84 -5.91 17.65 -4.67
CA ALA A 84 -4.67 18.33 -5.06
C ALA A 84 -4.52 18.43 -6.59
N ILE A 85 -4.94 17.41 -7.34
CA ILE A 85 -4.98 17.45 -8.80
C ILE A 85 -6.06 18.43 -9.27
N TYR A 86 -7.28 18.29 -8.74
CA TYR A 86 -8.42 19.12 -9.13
C TYR A 86 -8.18 20.62 -8.86
N ALA A 87 -7.52 20.94 -7.75
CA ALA A 87 -7.19 22.32 -7.38
C ALA A 87 -5.92 22.86 -8.08
N GLY A 88 -5.25 22.07 -8.94
CA GLY A 88 -4.02 22.47 -9.63
C GLY A 88 -2.81 22.63 -8.69
N ILE A 89 -2.82 21.99 -7.52
CA ILE A 89 -1.70 22.00 -6.56
C ILE A 89 -0.59 21.06 -7.03
N LEU A 90 -0.97 19.90 -7.59
CA LEU A 90 -0.05 18.98 -8.25
C LEU A 90 0.04 19.32 -9.73
N ASP A 91 1.27 19.35 -10.26
CA ASP A 91 1.50 19.51 -11.69
C ASP A 91 1.02 18.29 -12.49
N VAL A 92 0.74 18.52 -13.77
CA VAL A 92 0.20 17.50 -14.69
C VAL A 92 1.17 16.32 -14.80
N GLU A 93 2.48 16.58 -14.86
CA GLU A 93 3.45 15.49 -14.94
C GLU A 93 3.39 14.59 -13.69
N THR A 94 3.24 15.15 -12.50
CA THR A 94 3.08 14.37 -11.26
C THR A 94 1.80 13.54 -11.27
N ALA A 95 0.69 14.07 -11.80
CA ALA A 95 -0.55 13.31 -11.96
C ALA A 95 -0.37 12.13 -12.94
N GLU A 96 0.34 12.34 -14.05
CA GLU A 96 0.67 11.28 -15.02
C GLU A 96 1.52 10.16 -14.39
N PHE A 97 2.54 10.51 -13.59
CA PHE A 97 3.33 9.51 -12.86
C PHE A 97 2.45 8.64 -11.94
N ILE A 98 1.49 9.25 -11.24
CA ILE A 98 0.57 8.52 -10.36
C ILE A 98 -0.32 7.58 -11.18
N ILE A 99 -0.84 8.03 -12.32
CA ILE A 99 -1.67 7.21 -13.21
C ILE A 99 -0.89 6.01 -13.73
N ASP A 100 0.34 6.22 -14.20
CA ASP A 100 1.20 5.14 -14.70
C ASP A 100 1.50 4.08 -13.64
N ASP A 101 1.79 4.50 -12.40
CA ASP A 101 1.97 3.59 -11.28
C ASP A 101 0.70 2.79 -10.98
N LEU A 102 -0.47 3.43 -11.00
CA LEU A 102 -1.75 2.77 -10.77
C LEU A 102 -2.06 1.72 -11.85
N LEU A 103 -1.76 2.01 -13.12
CA LEU A 103 -1.91 1.06 -14.22
C LEU A 103 -0.98 -0.15 -14.04
N ASP A 104 0.28 0.08 -13.67
CA ASP A 104 1.24 -0.99 -13.41
C ASP A 104 0.82 -1.87 -12.21
N TYR A 105 0.26 -1.28 -11.15
CA TYR A 105 -0.33 -2.05 -10.04
C TYR A 105 -1.55 -2.88 -10.47
N VAL A 106 -2.37 -2.38 -11.39
CA VAL A 106 -3.50 -3.15 -11.96
C VAL A 106 -2.98 -4.33 -12.77
N SER A 107 -1.97 -4.15 -13.62
CA SER A 107 -1.35 -5.25 -14.37
C SER A 107 -0.76 -6.31 -13.43
N LEU A 108 -0.05 -5.89 -12.37
CA LEU A 108 0.43 -6.81 -11.33
C LEU A 108 -0.72 -7.60 -10.69
N ALA A 109 -1.82 -6.94 -10.33
CA ALA A 109 -2.97 -7.58 -9.69
C ALA A 109 -3.69 -8.57 -10.61
N ARG A 110 -3.64 -8.35 -11.93
CA ARG A 110 -4.21 -9.24 -12.95
C ARG A 110 -3.25 -10.36 -13.38
N GLY A 111 -1.98 -10.30 -12.98
CA GLY A 111 -0.94 -11.22 -13.44
C GLY A 111 -0.57 -10.99 -14.91
N GLU A 112 -0.74 -9.77 -15.40
CA GLU A 112 -0.41 -9.37 -16.76
C GLU A 112 1.06 -8.90 -16.84
N GLY A 113 1.77 -9.29 -17.90
CA GLY A 113 3.13 -8.84 -18.18
C GLY A 113 4.23 -9.48 -17.32
N ASN A 114 5.45 -8.97 -17.48
CA ASN A 114 6.61 -9.41 -16.70
C ASN A 114 6.65 -8.68 -15.35
N VAL A 115 6.45 -9.43 -14.26
CA VAL A 115 6.40 -8.90 -12.89
C VAL A 115 7.65 -8.10 -12.52
N ASN A 116 8.84 -8.53 -12.94
CA ASN A 116 10.08 -7.84 -12.61
C ASN A 116 10.19 -6.52 -13.35
N GLU A 117 9.85 -6.50 -14.64
CA GLU A 117 9.86 -5.26 -15.43
C GLU A 117 8.86 -4.23 -14.91
N ILE A 118 7.67 -4.68 -14.49
CA ILE A 118 6.66 -3.78 -13.91
C ILE A 118 7.18 -3.18 -12.60
N ARG A 119 7.80 -3.98 -11.73
CA ARG A 119 8.40 -3.49 -10.49
C ARG A 119 9.52 -2.48 -10.77
N ASP A 120 10.39 -2.76 -11.72
CA ASP A 120 11.47 -1.86 -12.11
C ASP A 120 10.96 -0.52 -12.64
N ARG A 121 9.79 -0.48 -13.31
CA ARG A 121 9.16 0.78 -13.75
C ARG A 121 8.65 1.59 -12.57
N ILE A 122 7.94 0.95 -11.65
CA ILE A 122 7.41 1.59 -10.42
C ILE A 122 8.57 2.18 -9.60
N GLU A 123 9.62 1.39 -9.35
CA GLU A 123 10.77 1.85 -8.57
C GLU A 123 11.47 3.05 -9.23
N ARG A 124 11.64 3.03 -10.57
CA ARG A 124 12.21 4.16 -11.32
C ARG A 124 11.37 5.43 -11.21
N ARG A 125 10.04 5.33 -11.36
CA ARG A 125 9.14 6.49 -11.25
C ARG A 125 9.13 7.06 -9.82
N MET A 126 9.18 6.21 -8.79
CA MET A 126 9.32 6.67 -7.40
C MET A 126 10.60 7.47 -7.17
N VAL A 127 11.74 7.04 -7.71
CA VAL A 127 13.01 7.78 -7.59
C VAL A 127 12.91 9.13 -8.28
N GLN A 128 12.31 9.19 -9.47
CA GLN A 128 12.11 10.44 -10.22
C GLN A 128 11.20 11.43 -9.45
N LEU A 129 10.09 10.96 -8.89
CA LEU A 129 9.20 11.77 -8.05
C LEU A 129 9.91 12.30 -6.80
N ALA A 130 10.69 11.45 -6.14
CA ALA A 130 11.46 11.86 -4.97
C ALA A 130 12.45 12.98 -5.32
N GLN A 131 13.24 12.81 -6.39
CA GLN A 131 14.21 13.82 -6.84
C GLN A 131 13.54 15.17 -7.16
N ARG A 132 12.39 15.17 -7.82
CA ARG A 132 11.63 16.40 -8.11
C ARG A 132 11.16 17.12 -6.85
N THR A 133 10.71 16.36 -5.86
CA THR A 133 10.27 16.89 -4.56
C THR A 133 11.43 17.54 -3.79
N PHE A 134 12.66 17.02 -3.95
CA PHE A 134 13.87 17.61 -3.37
C PHE A 134 14.39 18.82 -4.16
N SER A 135 14.33 18.80 -5.50
CA SER A 135 14.77 19.94 -6.34
C SER A 135 13.90 21.19 -6.20
N LYS A 136 12.59 21.06 -5.92
CA LYS A 136 11.71 22.22 -5.68
C LYS A 136 11.96 22.92 -4.32
N ARG A 137 12.86 22.42 -3.47
CA ARG A 137 13.19 22.98 -2.13
C ARG A 137 14.49 23.79 -2.07
N THR A 138 15.16 23.99 -3.20
CA THR A 138 16.34 24.85 -3.39
C THR A 138 16.03 25.92 -4.41
#